data_AF-A0A3G9IZ59-F1
#
_entry.id   AF-A0A3G9IZ59-F1
#
_cell.length_a   1.000
_cell.length_b   1.000
_cell.length_c   1.000
_cell.angle_alpha   90.00
_cell.angle_beta   90.00
_cell.angle_gamma   90.00
#
_symmetry.space_group_name_H-M   'P 1'
#
loop_
_entity.id
_entity.type
_entity.pdbx_description
1 polymer ?
#
loop_
_entity_poly.entity_id
_entity_poly.type
_entity_poly.pdbx_seq_one_letter_code
_entity_poly.pdbx_strand_id
1 'polypeptide(L)'
;MSLPIMREPNVVLIETEAGWKAPERVSEGQWQDKGLELTIARNQDVVTVELEAATIPVKTIKLRWTVPTRGPLTVLGDHWERAYGDLEWRGIVPERTMPWYFLTNDGTVTNGYGVKTGARSFCYWHLDRDGITFTADVRNGSEGVRLGQRKLTVAEIVGYEGVDKESSFTAATRFCAIMCERPVMPAQPVYGGNNWYYAYGNSSHQEILEDSKFMSSLASSTTNRPYMVIDDGWQLSSGGACNGGPWLGNKHFPQMEQLAGEMKEIGVKPGIWFRPLLTSDSELREGIRYTASGGNILDPSMPSVLDYIAESQARMVSWGFEMIKHDFSTIDMLGQWGFEMKSRTNALTQPFHDRTRTTAEITLDLYRVLAESSGKSVVIGCNTVSHLAAGLFEIQRTGDDTSGRSWERTRYMGINTLAFRMPQHGTFYSHDADCIGITDQIPWELNKQWLELLAGSGTPLFVSASPSAVTKEQEAALRAAFELAARPLPSGEPLDWLETTCPSRWLLNGKETEFAWNRESVELITSAGEDNSWWK
;
A
#
# COMPACT_ATOMS: atom_id res chain seq x y z
N MET A 1 18.42 -22.78 -7.36
CA MET A 1 19.71 -22.18 -6.91
C MET A 1 19.46 -20.72 -6.55
N SER A 2 19.92 -20.27 -5.38
CA SER A 2 19.74 -18.89 -4.92
C SER A 2 20.60 -17.91 -5.72
N LEU A 3 20.09 -16.70 -5.96
CA LEU A 3 20.84 -15.61 -6.60
C LEU A 3 21.83 -14.99 -5.59
N PRO A 4 23.07 -14.64 -6.00
CA PRO A 4 24.14 -14.27 -5.10
C PRO A 4 24.09 -12.80 -4.68
N ILE A 5 22.92 -12.25 -4.36
CA ILE A 5 22.75 -10.82 -4.00
C ILE A 5 23.49 -10.44 -2.71
N MET A 6 23.86 -11.43 -1.89
CA MET A 6 24.65 -11.23 -0.66
C MET A 6 26.16 -11.13 -0.92
N ARG A 7 26.62 -11.38 -2.15
CA ARG A 7 28.02 -11.25 -2.56
C ARG A 7 28.30 -9.83 -3.06
N GLU A 8 29.57 -9.49 -3.19
CA GLU A 8 29.97 -8.22 -3.83
C GLU A 8 29.51 -8.19 -5.30
N PRO A 9 28.93 -7.07 -5.79
CA PRO A 9 28.48 -6.97 -7.18
C PRO A 9 29.67 -6.92 -8.14
N ASN A 10 29.43 -7.37 -9.38
CA ASN A 10 30.42 -7.32 -10.47
C ASN A 10 30.53 -5.93 -11.08
N VAL A 11 29.44 -5.17 -11.09
CA VAL A 11 29.39 -3.81 -11.66
C VAL A 11 28.66 -2.89 -10.71
N VAL A 12 29.25 -1.70 -10.51
CA VAL A 12 28.64 -0.57 -9.81
C VAL A 12 28.57 0.60 -10.79
N LEU A 13 27.39 1.21 -10.92
CA LEU A 13 27.17 2.44 -11.68
C LEU A 13 26.43 3.45 -10.83
N ILE A 14 26.81 4.72 -10.92
CA ILE A 14 26.16 5.83 -10.22
C ILE A 14 25.77 6.89 -11.25
N GLU A 15 24.47 7.19 -11.35
CA GLU A 15 23.96 8.30 -12.15
C GLU A 15 24.01 9.59 -11.34
N THR A 16 24.63 10.61 -11.90
CA THR A 16 24.66 11.97 -11.37
C THR A 16 23.89 12.91 -12.29
N GLU A 17 23.71 14.17 -11.91
CA GLU A 17 23.20 15.19 -12.84
C GLU A 17 24.09 15.38 -14.08
N ALA A 18 25.39 15.04 -14.00
CA ALA A 18 26.32 15.10 -15.12
C ALA A 18 26.37 13.80 -15.97
N GLY A 19 25.53 12.81 -15.64
CA GLY A 19 25.48 11.50 -16.31
C GLY A 19 26.05 10.37 -15.47
N TRP A 20 26.18 9.20 -16.10
CA TRP A 20 26.63 7.96 -15.48
C TRP A 20 28.13 7.95 -15.19
N LYS A 21 28.48 7.43 -14.02
CA LYS A 21 29.84 7.17 -13.54
C LYS A 21 30.00 5.69 -13.24
N ALA A 22 31.18 5.17 -13.50
CA ALA A 22 31.62 3.84 -13.11
C ALA A 22 32.75 4.00 -12.09
N PRO A 23 32.43 4.11 -10.78
CA PRO A 23 33.45 4.30 -9.76
C PRO A 23 34.44 3.12 -9.75
N GLU A 24 35.67 3.38 -9.34
CA GLU A 24 36.71 2.37 -9.23
C GLU A 24 36.64 1.67 -7.87
N ARG A 25 36.85 0.35 -7.86
CA ARG A 25 36.95 -0.42 -6.62
C ARG A 25 38.29 -0.15 -5.95
N VAL A 26 38.28 0.58 -4.84
CA VAL A 26 39.49 0.94 -4.09
C VAL A 26 39.85 -0.09 -3.03
N SER A 27 38.85 -0.75 -2.45
CA SER A 27 38.99 -1.87 -1.52
C SER A 27 37.74 -2.74 -1.56
N GLU A 28 37.73 -3.85 -0.80
CA GLU A 28 36.57 -4.73 -0.75
C GLU A 28 35.33 -3.99 -0.23
N GLY A 29 34.26 -3.93 -1.04
CA GLY A 29 33.03 -3.21 -0.71
C GLY A 29 33.13 -1.68 -0.82
N GLN A 30 34.26 -1.10 -1.23
CA GLN A 30 34.40 0.36 -1.38
C GLN A 30 34.67 0.76 -2.82
N TRP A 31 33.84 1.67 -3.32
CA TRP A 31 33.87 2.17 -4.69
C TRP A 31 33.93 3.69 -4.67
N GLN A 32 34.89 4.28 -5.39
CA GLN A 32 35.12 5.72 -5.37
C GLN A 32 35.25 6.31 -6.77
N ASP A 33 34.75 7.53 -6.93
CA ASP A 33 35.04 8.45 -8.03
C ASP A 33 35.23 9.84 -7.40
N LYS A 34 35.73 10.83 -8.15
CA LYS A 34 35.98 12.18 -7.66
C LYS A 34 34.71 12.78 -7.03
N GLY A 35 34.67 12.85 -5.70
CA GLY A 35 33.56 13.42 -4.92
C GLY A 35 32.38 12.47 -4.69
N LEU A 36 32.54 11.17 -4.97
CA LEU A 36 31.55 10.12 -4.76
C LEU A 36 32.21 8.93 -4.06
N GLU A 37 31.54 8.43 -3.03
CA GLU A 37 31.91 7.18 -2.37
C GLU A 37 30.67 6.33 -2.14
N LEU A 38 30.78 5.06 -2.52
CA LEU A 38 29.78 4.04 -2.25
C LEU A 38 30.43 2.93 -1.42
N THR A 39 29.86 2.68 -0.25
CA THR A 39 30.24 1.57 0.62
C THR A 39 29.15 0.49 0.57
N ILE A 40 29.57 -0.75 0.39
CA ILE A 40 28.74 -1.96 0.41
C ILE A 40 29.26 -2.82 1.56
N ALA A 41 28.71 -2.57 2.75
CA ALA A 41 29.04 -3.32 3.96
C ALA A 41 28.23 -4.61 4.02
N ARG A 42 28.89 -5.74 4.30
CA ARG A 42 28.24 -7.05 4.40
C ARG A 42 28.32 -7.55 5.83
N ASN A 43 27.17 -7.75 6.44
CA ASN A 43 26.99 -8.54 7.65
C ASN A 43 26.26 -9.83 7.26
N GLN A 44 26.41 -10.92 8.01
CA GLN A 44 26.01 -12.29 7.64
C GLN A 44 24.73 -12.36 6.78
N ASP A 45 23.65 -11.73 7.25
CA ASP A 45 22.33 -11.79 6.61
C ASP A 45 21.87 -10.46 5.95
N VAL A 46 22.72 -9.42 5.95
CA VAL A 46 22.34 -8.07 5.47
C VAL A 46 23.50 -7.42 4.70
N VAL A 47 23.19 -6.86 3.53
CA VAL A 47 24.10 -5.99 2.76
C VAL A 47 23.64 -4.54 2.82
N THR A 48 24.38 -3.69 3.52
CA THR A 48 24.08 -2.27 3.66
C THR A 48 24.78 -1.48 2.55
N VAL A 49 24.00 -0.70 1.79
CA VAL A 49 24.49 0.19 0.74
C VAL A 49 24.48 1.62 1.28
N GLU A 50 25.65 2.26 1.30
CA GLU A 50 25.82 3.62 1.83
C GLU A 50 26.46 4.54 0.79
N LEU A 51 25.93 5.76 0.67
CA LEU A 51 26.35 6.77 -0.30
C LEU A 51 26.86 8.02 0.43
N GLU A 52 28.02 8.52 0.00
CA GLU A 52 28.56 9.83 0.37
C GLU A 52 28.84 10.62 -0.91
N ALA A 53 28.33 11.85 -0.97
CA ALA A 53 28.45 12.71 -2.15
C ALA A 53 28.45 14.19 -1.73
N ALA A 54 29.64 14.68 -1.32
CA ALA A 54 29.80 16.00 -0.72
C ALA A 54 29.30 17.17 -1.59
N THR A 55 29.55 17.08 -2.90
CA THR A 55 29.30 18.17 -3.84
C THR A 55 28.57 17.73 -5.10
N ILE A 56 28.26 16.44 -5.23
CA ILE A 56 27.70 15.85 -6.46
C ILE A 56 26.26 15.44 -6.22
N PRO A 57 25.29 16.02 -6.95
CA PRO A 57 23.91 15.57 -6.91
C PRO A 57 23.78 14.18 -7.54
N VAL A 58 23.27 13.22 -6.76
CA VAL A 58 23.15 11.81 -7.18
C VAL A 58 21.71 11.47 -7.49
N LYS A 59 21.48 10.75 -8.59
CA LYS A 59 20.16 10.33 -9.05
C LYS A 59 19.90 8.85 -8.77
N THR A 60 20.83 7.98 -9.13
CA THR A 60 20.56 6.53 -9.13
C THR A 60 21.82 5.73 -8.89
N ILE A 61 21.69 4.59 -8.22
CA ILE A 61 22.76 3.62 -8.01
C ILE A 61 22.31 2.31 -8.62
N LYS A 62 23.18 1.65 -9.39
CA LYS A 62 22.95 0.32 -9.94
C LYS A 62 24.05 -0.65 -9.53
N LEU A 63 23.63 -1.82 -9.05
CA LEU A 63 24.50 -2.93 -8.71
C LEU A 63 24.11 -4.13 -9.58
N ARG A 64 25.08 -4.75 -10.25
CA ARG A 64 24.86 -5.94 -11.10
C ARG A 64 25.63 -7.14 -10.57
N TRP A 65 24.95 -8.28 -10.46
CA TRP A 65 25.57 -9.58 -10.23
C TRP A 65 25.41 -10.47 -11.46
N THR A 66 26.51 -10.74 -12.15
CA THR A 66 26.55 -11.56 -13.36
C THR A 66 26.54 -13.03 -12.96
N VAL A 67 25.36 -13.64 -13.01
CA VAL A 67 25.13 -15.04 -12.67
C VAL A 67 24.12 -15.64 -13.66
N PRO A 68 24.54 -16.54 -14.55
CA PRO A 68 23.61 -17.15 -15.49
C PRO A 68 22.52 -17.96 -14.77
N THR A 69 21.25 -17.68 -15.07
CA THR A 69 20.11 -18.46 -14.54
C THR A 69 19.77 -19.60 -15.50
N ARG A 70 19.81 -20.84 -15.00
CA ARG A 70 19.52 -22.05 -15.78
C ARG A 70 18.23 -22.70 -15.32
N GLY A 71 17.48 -23.27 -16.27
CA GLY A 71 16.25 -24.01 -16.01
C GLY A 71 14.97 -23.15 -16.02
N PRO A 72 13.81 -23.80 -15.79
CA PRO A 72 12.54 -23.10 -15.57
C PRO A 72 12.57 -22.35 -14.24
N LEU A 73 12.14 -21.09 -14.27
CA LEU A 73 12.07 -20.23 -13.10
C LEU A 73 10.84 -19.35 -13.27
N THR A 74 9.92 -19.40 -12.31
CA THR A 74 8.84 -18.42 -12.20
C THR A 74 9.21 -17.35 -11.18
N VAL A 75 8.71 -16.14 -11.40
CA VAL A 75 9.09 -14.94 -10.69
C VAL A 75 7.84 -14.17 -10.32
N LEU A 76 7.71 -13.87 -9.03
CA LEU A 76 6.72 -12.93 -8.51
C LEU A 76 7.45 -11.66 -8.06
N GLY A 77 7.21 -10.54 -8.74
CA GLY A 77 7.60 -9.21 -8.24
C GLY A 77 6.40 -8.51 -7.61
N ASP A 78 6.65 -7.53 -6.75
CA ASP A 78 5.60 -6.68 -6.18
C ASP A 78 5.33 -5.44 -7.08
N HIS A 79 4.53 -4.50 -6.57
CA HIS A 79 4.24 -3.17 -7.12
C HIS A 79 4.76 -2.05 -6.20
N TRP A 80 4.72 -0.80 -6.67
CA TRP A 80 5.21 0.36 -5.91
C TRP A 80 4.36 0.69 -4.68
N GLU A 81 3.17 1.26 -4.89
CA GLU A 81 2.27 1.70 -3.82
C GLU A 81 1.24 0.61 -3.44
N ARG A 82 0.48 0.15 -4.44
CA ARG A 82 -0.57 -0.86 -4.33
C ARG A 82 -0.59 -1.76 -5.56
N ALA A 83 -1.20 -2.94 -5.44
CA ALA A 83 -1.44 -3.85 -6.54
C ALA A 83 -2.55 -3.34 -7.47
N TYR A 84 -2.48 -3.72 -8.74
CA TYR A 84 -3.42 -3.30 -9.79
C TYR A 84 -3.98 -4.51 -10.56
N GLY A 85 -4.25 -5.60 -9.84
CA GLY A 85 -4.83 -6.83 -10.39
C GLY A 85 -3.92 -7.65 -11.31
N ASP A 86 -2.65 -7.28 -11.39
CA ASP A 86 -1.65 -7.81 -12.33
C ASP A 86 -0.45 -8.48 -11.63
N LEU A 87 -0.53 -8.70 -10.31
CA LEU A 87 0.47 -9.50 -9.61
C LEU A 87 0.32 -10.96 -10.02
N GLU A 88 1.43 -11.56 -10.47
CA GLU A 88 1.44 -12.92 -11.01
C GLU A 88 2.82 -13.58 -10.90
N TRP A 89 2.79 -14.91 -10.80
CA TRP A 89 3.95 -15.77 -11.04
C TRP A 89 4.07 -16.01 -12.54
N ARG A 90 5.20 -15.58 -13.14
CA ARG A 90 5.47 -15.77 -14.56
C ARG A 90 6.93 -15.98 -14.85
N GLY A 91 7.27 -16.34 -16.08
CA GLY A 91 8.66 -16.45 -16.52
C GLY A 91 9.44 -15.13 -16.41
N ILE A 92 10.75 -15.23 -16.62
CA ILE A 92 11.66 -14.07 -16.64
C ILE A 92 11.27 -13.13 -17.79
N VAL A 93 11.01 -11.86 -17.45
CA VAL A 93 10.83 -10.75 -18.39
C VAL A 93 11.90 -9.70 -18.04
N PRO A 94 13.00 -9.59 -18.82
CA PRO A 94 14.14 -8.72 -18.48
C PRO A 94 13.76 -7.26 -18.20
N GLU A 95 12.74 -6.75 -18.89
CA GLU A 95 12.27 -5.37 -18.78
C GLU A 95 11.32 -5.14 -17.58
N ARG A 96 10.84 -6.21 -16.91
CA ARG A 96 9.91 -6.11 -15.79
C ARG A 96 10.62 -5.49 -14.59
N THR A 97 10.21 -4.29 -14.23
CA THR A 97 10.58 -3.68 -12.95
C THR A 97 9.87 -4.42 -11.82
N MET A 98 10.63 -4.86 -10.81
CA MET A 98 10.10 -5.48 -9.59
C MET A 98 10.47 -4.61 -8.38
N PRO A 99 9.60 -3.69 -7.96
CA PRO A 99 9.78 -2.84 -6.78
C PRO A 99 10.01 -3.65 -5.50
N TRP A 100 10.89 -3.13 -4.65
CA TRP A 100 11.17 -3.57 -3.27
C TRP A 100 11.76 -4.97 -3.14
N TYR A 101 11.03 -5.97 -3.60
CA TYR A 101 11.39 -7.38 -3.49
C TYR A 101 10.76 -8.20 -4.62
N PHE A 102 11.30 -9.41 -4.79
CA PHE A 102 10.72 -10.42 -5.65
C PHE A 102 11.04 -11.81 -5.09
N LEU A 103 10.26 -12.78 -5.52
CA LEU A 103 10.42 -14.19 -5.22
C LEU A 103 10.71 -14.97 -6.51
N THR A 104 11.47 -16.05 -6.38
CA THR A 104 11.67 -17.01 -7.48
C THR A 104 11.29 -18.40 -7.04
N ASN A 105 10.63 -19.16 -7.90
CA ASN A 105 10.30 -20.56 -7.67
C ASN A 105 10.84 -21.42 -8.83
N ASP A 106 11.59 -22.47 -8.52
CA ASP A 106 12.18 -23.40 -9.49
C ASP A 106 11.41 -24.73 -9.62
N GLY A 107 10.19 -24.77 -9.08
CA GLY A 107 9.34 -25.95 -8.96
C GLY A 107 9.58 -26.77 -7.70
N THR A 108 10.66 -26.49 -6.95
CA THR A 108 10.99 -27.20 -5.71
C THR A 108 11.14 -26.25 -4.52
N VAL A 109 11.83 -25.12 -4.71
CA VAL A 109 12.09 -24.14 -3.65
C VAL A 109 11.69 -22.74 -4.06
N THR A 110 11.21 -21.96 -3.09
CA THR A 110 10.91 -20.53 -3.25
C THR A 110 11.93 -19.69 -2.50
N ASN A 111 12.70 -18.88 -3.23
CA ASN A 111 13.69 -17.96 -2.67
C ASN A 111 13.18 -16.52 -2.71
N GLY A 112 13.60 -15.70 -1.75
CA GLY A 112 13.26 -14.28 -1.66
C GLY A 112 14.47 -13.36 -1.76
N TYR A 113 14.27 -12.20 -2.39
CA TYR A 113 15.30 -11.19 -2.62
C TYR A 113 14.69 -9.81 -2.53
N GLY A 114 15.31 -8.89 -1.79
CA GLY A 114 14.67 -7.60 -1.53
C GLY A 114 15.47 -6.68 -0.63
N VAL A 115 14.83 -5.61 -0.21
CA VAL A 115 15.38 -4.65 0.75
C VAL A 115 14.51 -4.59 2.00
N LYS A 116 15.10 -4.30 3.16
CA LYS A 116 14.34 -4.03 4.37
C LYS A 116 13.37 -2.86 4.19
N THR A 117 12.26 -2.89 4.90
CA THR A 117 11.28 -1.81 4.93
C THR A 117 11.91 -0.53 5.49
N GLY A 118 11.40 0.63 5.09
CA GLY A 118 11.97 1.92 5.52
C GLY A 118 13.28 2.32 4.83
N ALA A 119 13.58 1.73 3.67
CA ALA A 119 14.71 2.13 2.84
C ALA A 119 14.65 3.63 2.49
N ARG A 120 15.82 4.29 2.42
CA ARG A 120 15.93 5.72 2.13
C ARG A 120 16.05 6.01 0.63
N SER A 121 15.59 5.08 -0.19
CA SER A 121 15.57 5.17 -1.65
C SER A 121 14.45 4.30 -2.22
N PHE A 122 13.95 4.65 -3.41
CA PHE A 122 13.01 3.78 -4.12
C PHE A 122 13.80 2.67 -4.82
N CYS A 123 13.62 1.44 -4.36
CA CYS A 123 14.41 0.30 -4.79
C CYS A 123 13.63 -0.60 -5.74
N TYR A 124 14.28 -1.12 -6.78
CA TYR A 124 13.70 -2.13 -7.65
C TYR A 124 14.75 -3.08 -8.23
N TRP A 125 14.26 -4.20 -8.75
CA TRP A 125 15.05 -5.27 -9.32
C TRP A 125 14.68 -5.54 -10.77
N HIS A 126 15.68 -5.94 -11.55
CA HIS A 126 15.52 -6.54 -12.87
C HIS A 126 16.26 -7.88 -12.89
N LEU A 127 15.61 -8.90 -13.46
CA LEU A 127 16.18 -10.23 -13.61
C LEU A 127 16.19 -10.61 -15.10
N ASP A 128 17.36 -10.99 -15.59
CA ASP A 128 17.55 -11.52 -16.94
C ASP A 128 18.26 -12.89 -16.88
N ARG A 129 18.57 -13.47 -18.05
CA ARG A 129 19.24 -14.78 -18.13
C ARG A 129 20.71 -14.76 -17.71
N ASP A 130 21.33 -13.60 -17.70
CA ASP A 130 22.73 -13.38 -17.37
C ASP A 130 22.92 -12.85 -15.93
N GLY A 131 21.81 -12.55 -15.24
CA GLY A 131 21.75 -12.37 -13.78
C GLY A 131 20.79 -11.27 -13.33
N ILE A 132 21.14 -10.62 -12.23
CA ILE A 132 20.28 -9.68 -11.53
C ILE A 132 20.88 -8.28 -11.42
N THR A 133 20.03 -7.26 -11.55
CA THR A 133 20.34 -5.84 -11.31
C THR A 133 19.48 -5.32 -10.17
N PHE A 134 20.13 -4.72 -9.17
CA PHE A 134 19.50 -3.88 -8.16
C PHE A 134 19.64 -2.41 -8.59
N THR A 135 18.55 -1.65 -8.49
CA THR A 135 18.58 -0.20 -8.68
C THR A 135 17.97 0.50 -7.48
N ALA A 136 18.69 1.48 -6.94
CA ALA A 136 18.19 2.42 -5.94
C ALA A 136 18.06 3.82 -6.56
N ASP A 137 16.84 4.34 -6.63
CA ASP A 137 16.56 5.73 -6.99
C ASP A 137 16.66 6.60 -5.73
N VAL A 138 17.70 7.44 -5.72
CA VAL A 138 18.01 8.39 -4.64
C VAL A 138 17.65 9.83 -5.04
N ARG A 139 16.92 10.05 -6.14
CA ARG A 139 16.51 11.39 -6.59
C ARG A 139 15.70 12.12 -5.50
N ASN A 140 15.74 13.44 -5.60
CA ASN A 140 14.80 14.35 -4.95
C ASN A 140 13.85 14.88 -6.04
N GLY A 141 12.63 14.33 -6.08
CA GLY A 141 11.70 14.57 -7.19
C GLY A 141 12.33 14.18 -8.54
N SER A 142 12.52 15.16 -9.43
CA SER A 142 13.12 14.96 -10.75
C SER A 142 14.64 15.07 -10.79
N GLU A 143 15.27 15.59 -9.73
CA GLU A 143 16.68 15.97 -9.71
C GLU A 143 17.52 15.09 -8.76
N GLY A 144 18.85 15.25 -8.80
CA GLY A 144 19.72 14.53 -7.88
C GLY A 144 19.61 15.05 -6.44
N VAL A 145 19.68 14.15 -5.46
CA VAL A 145 19.78 14.51 -4.04
C VAL A 145 21.12 15.15 -3.74
N ARG A 146 21.12 16.19 -2.89
CA ARG A 146 22.32 16.94 -2.47
C ARG A 146 22.67 16.60 -1.02
N LEU A 147 23.44 15.54 -0.81
CA LEU A 147 23.74 15.04 0.53
C LEU A 147 24.61 16.00 1.37
N GLY A 148 25.44 16.82 0.74
CA GLY A 148 26.45 17.58 1.48
C GLY A 148 27.36 16.62 2.25
N GLN A 149 27.68 16.95 3.50
CA GLN A 149 28.55 16.10 4.34
C GLN A 149 27.83 14.86 4.92
N ARG A 150 26.57 14.63 4.57
CA ARG A 150 25.79 13.53 5.13
C ARG A 150 26.10 12.22 4.40
N LYS A 151 26.22 11.16 5.19
CA LYS A 151 26.21 9.79 4.71
C LYS A 151 24.77 9.26 4.66
N LEU A 152 24.35 8.75 3.50
CA LEU A 152 23.03 8.17 3.29
C LEU A 152 23.11 6.65 3.33
N THR A 153 22.45 6.01 4.28
CA THR A 153 22.14 4.57 4.20
C THR A 153 21.02 4.37 3.17
N VAL A 154 21.39 4.03 1.94
CA VAL A 154 20.50 3.99 0.78
C VAL A 154 19.43 2.90 0.94
N ALA A 155 19.88 1.68 1.25
CA ALA A 155 19.06 0.51 1.47
C ALA A 155 19.85 -0.58 2.19
N GLU A 156 19.13 -1.51 2.80
CA GLU A 156 19.68 -2.75 3.36
C GLU A 156 19.08 -3.92 2.59
N ILE A 157 19.92 -4.60 1.80
CA ILE A 157 19.53 -5.75 0.97
C ILE A 157 19.54 -7.02 1.83
N VAL A 158 18.50 -7.82 1.68
CA VAL A 158 18.29 -9.09 2.39
C VAL A 158 17.83 -10.18 1.42
N GLY A 159 18.07 -11.43 1.79
CA GLY A 159 17.64 -12.61 1.03
C GLY A 159 17.04 -13.68 1.93
N TYR A 160 16.30 -14.59 1.31
CA TYR A 160 15.78 -15.80 1.92
C TYR A 160 16.05 -16.99 0.99
N GLU A 161 16.73 -18.01 1.52
CA GLU A 161 16.90 -19.28 0.83
C GLU A 161 15.80 -20.24 1.27
N GLY A 162 14.96 -20.65 0.33
CA GLY A 162 13.83 -21.54 0.58
C GLY A 162 14.28 -22.96 0.92
N VAL A 163 13.40 -23.68 1.61
CA VAL A 163 13.63 -25.09 1.97
C VAL A 163 12.76 -26.00 1.11
N ASP A 164 13.26 -27.19 0.78
CA ASP A 164 12.49 -28.20 0.05
C ASP A 164 11.18 -28.53 0.80
N LYS A 165 10.09 -28.70 0.03
CA LYS A 165 8.70 -28.95 0.51
C LYS A 165 8.04 -27.83 1.31
N GLU A 166 8.67 -26.67 1.43
CA GLU A 166 8.01 -25.47 1.94
C GLU A 166 7.04 -24.91 0.87
N SER A 167 5.83 -24.50 1.28
CA SER A 167 4.92 -23.82 0.33
C SER A 167 5.47 -22.45 -0.05
N SER A 168 5.26 -22.02 -1.30
CA SER A 168 5.65 -20.68 -1.74
C SER A 168 5.05 -19.57 -0.88
N PHE A 169 3.86 -19.80 -0.30
CA PHE A 169 3.21 -18.86 0.60
C PHE A 169 3.98 -18.74 1.91
N THR A 170 4.35 -19.86 2.53
CA THR A 170 5.17 -19.87 3.76
C THR A 170 6.51 -19.19 3.56
N ALA A 171 7.20 -19.49 2.45
CA ALA A 171 8.46 -18.86 2.08
C ALA A 171 8.30 -17.34 1.89
N ALA A 172 7.24 -16.89 1.21
CA ALA A 172 6.93 -15.48 1.04
C ALA A 172 6.69 -14.78 2.38
N THR A 173 5.89 -15.36 3.27
CA THR A 173 5.58 -14.79 4.59
C THR A 173 6.84 -14.68 5.45
N ARG A 174 7.70 -15.71 5.46
CA ARG A 174 9.00 -15.66 6.17
C ARG A 174 9.88 -14.56 5.62
N PHE A 175 9.91 -14.39 4.31
CA PHE A 175 10.71 -13.35 3.71
C PHE A 175 10.17 -11.93 4.01
N CYS A 176 8.85 -11.74 4.03
CA CYS A 176 8.26 -10.49 4.50
C CYS A 176 8.64 -10.20 5.97
N ALA A 177 8.66 -11.22 6.85
CA ALA A 177 9.13 -11.04 8.24
C ALA A 177 10.61 -10.66 8.33
N ILE A 178 11.47 -11.15 7.42
CA ILE A 178 12.88 -10.73 7.34
C ILE A 178 13.01 -9.27 6.90
N MET A 179 12.17 -8.82 5.96
CA MET A 179 12.21 -7.45 5.45
C MET A 179 11.72 -6.42 6.47
N CYS A 180 10.76 -6.77 7.34
CA CYS A 180 10.21 -5.85 8.35
C CYS A 180 10.42 -6.39 9.77
N GLU A 181 11.41 -5.84 10.46
CA GLU A 181 11.76 -6.28 11.82
C GLU A 181 10.76 -5.83 12.90
N ARG A 182 9.99 -4.78 12.61
CA ARG A 182 9.11 -4.12 13.59
C ARG A 182 7.73 -3.83 12.95
N PRO A 183 6.95 -4.86 12.61
CA PRO A 183 5.58 -4.64 12.14
C PRO A 183 4.75 -3.92 13.19
N VAL A 184 3.81 -3.11 12.71
CA VAL A 184 2.80 -2.44 13.54
C VAL A 184 1.45 -3.04 13.18
N MET A 185 0.69 -3.49 14.18
CA MET A 185 -0.59 -4.17 13.99
C MET A 185 -1.68 -3.49 14.83
N PRO A 186 -2.95 -3.51 14.40
CA PRO A 186 -4.06 -3.12 15.25
C PRO A 186 -4.10 -3.99 16.51
N ALA A 187 -4.50 -3.40 17.64
CA ALA A 187 -4.60 -4.12 18.91
C ALA A 187 -5.67 -5.23 18.92
N GLN A 188 -6.63 -5.17 18.00
CA GLN A 188 -7.71 -6.14 17.82
C GLN A 188 -8.00 -6.32 16.33
N PRO A 189 -8.56 -7.46 15.90
CA PRO A 189 -9.08 -7.61 14.54
C PRO A 189 -10.00 -6.46 14.13
N VAL A 190 -9.81 -5.96 12.92
CA VAL A 190 -10.53 -4.78 12.41
C VAL A 190 -11.64 -5.26 11.49
N TYR A 191 -12.86 -4.85 11.80
CA TYR A 191 -14.01 -5.12 10.95
C TYR A 191 -15.01 -3.98 11.10
N GLY A 192 -15.90 -3.79 10.13
CA GLY A 192 -16.92 -2.75 10.21
C GLY A 192 -17.38 -2.23 8.86
N GLY A 193 -17.81 -0.98 8.85
CA GLY A 193 -18.32 -0.30 7.67
C GLY A 193 -17.40 0.79 7.13
N ASN A 194 -17.48 1.03 5.83
CA ASN A 194 -16.98 2.23 5.14
C ASN A 194 -18.04 2.61 4.10
N ASN A 195 -18.46 3.88 4.02
CA ASN A 195 -19.59 4.26 3.18
C ASN A 195 -19.24 4.55 1.70
N TRP A 196 -17.97 4.47 1.29
CA TRP A 196 -17.52 4.91 -0.04
C TRP A 196 -18.19 4.18 -1.20
N TYR A 197 -18.19 2.85 -1.19
CA TYR A 197 -18.63 2.04 -2.34
C TYR A 197 -20.16 1.92 -2.49
N TYR A 198 -20.93 2.70 -1.74
CA TYR A 198 -22.36 2.90 -2.01
C TYR A 198 -22.71 4.39 -2.07
N ALA A 199 -22.14 5.23 -1.20
CA ALA A 199 -22.47 6.66 -1.12
C ALA A 199 -21.66 7.54 -2.08
N TYR A 200 -20.40 7.16 -2.37
CA TYR A 200 -19.49 7.88 -3.29
C TYR A 200 -19.45 9.40 -3.04
N GLY A 201 -19.25 9.80 -1.77
CA GLY A 201 -19.17 11.19 -1.35
C GLY A 201 -20.49 11.92 -1.16
N ASN A 202 -21.62 11.27 -1.42
CA ASN A 202 -22.95 11.80 -1.14
C ASN A 202 -23.51 11.18 0.15
N SER A 203 -23.17 11.79 1.29
CA SER A 203 -23.61 11.37 2.62
C SER A 203 -23.78 12.59 3.54
N SER A 204 -24.37 12.37 4.70
CA SER A 204 -24.59 13.37 5.73
C SER A 204 -24.38 12.81 7.14
N HIS A 205 -24.34 13.70 8.14
CA HIS A 205 -24.32 13.34 9.56
C HIS A 205 -25.36 12.26 9.90
N GLN A 206 -26.60 12.43 9.47
CA GLN A 206 -27.70 11.51 9.80
C GLN A 206 -27.51 10.13 9.15
N GLU A 207 -27.08 10.08 7.88
CA GLU A 207 -26.82 8.82 7.17
C GLU A 207 -25.68 8.04 7.82
N ILE A 208 -24.61 8.72 8.29
CA ILE A 208 -23.55 8.06 9.06
C ILE A 208 -24.04 7.47 10.38
N LEU A 209 -24.99 8.11 11.07
CA LEU A 209 -25.60 7.53 12.26
C LEU A 209 -26.45 6.29 11.93
N GLU A 210 -27.10 6.27 10.77
CA GLU A 210 -27.88 5.13 10.29
C GLU A 210 -26.96 3.95 9.92
N ASP A 211 -25.88 4.21 9.20
CA ASP A 211 -24.83 3.21 8.94
C ASP A 211 -24.23 2.68 10.23
N SER A 212 -23.94 3.57 11.18
CA SER A 212 -23.39 3.19 12.50
C SER A 212 -24.36 2.28 13.25
N LYS A 213 -25.68 2.56 13.23
CA LYS A 213 -26.69 1.69 13.84
C LYS A 213 -26.72 0.34 13.15
N PHE A 214 -26.65 0.32 11.83
CA PHE A 214 -26.65 -0.92 11.06
C PHE A 214 -25.41 -1.77 11.40
N MET A 215 -24.19 -1.22 11.29
CA MET A 215 -22.95 -1.92 11.62
C MET A 215 -22.91 -2.39 13.08
N SER A 216 -23.32 -1.54 14.01
CA SER A 216 -23.43 -1.89 15.42
C SER A 216 -24.41 -3.06 15.64
N SER A 217 -25.53 -3.06 14.92
CA SER A 217 -26.52 -4.12 15.03
C SER A 217 -26.00 -5.46 14.56
N LEU A 218 -25.09 -5.51 13.57
CA LEU A 218 -24.51 -6.74 13.02
C LEU A 218 -23.52 -7.42 13.99
N ALA A 219 -22.85 -6.61 14.81
CA ALA A 219 -21.79 -7.10 15.70
C ALA A 219 -22.33 -7.64 17.04
N SER A 220 -22.02 -8.90 17.33
CA SER A 220 -22.34 -9.55 18.61
C SER A 220 -21.35 -9.22 19.74
N SER A 221 -20.08 -8.98 19.38
CA SER A 221 -18.98 -8.76 20.31
C SER A 221 -19.17 -7.45 21.06
N THR A 222 -19.02 -7.47 22.39
CA THR A 222 -19.08 -6.27 23.23
C THR A 222 -17.69 -5.71 23.55
N THR A 223 -16.62 -6.47 23.34
CA THR A 223 -15.23 -6.10 23.67
C THR A 223 -14.41 -5.64 22.48
N ASN A 224 -14.75 -6.10 21.27
CA ASN A 224 -14.22 -5.61 20.00
C ASN A 224 -15.42 -5.17 19.16
N ARG A 225 -15.80 -3.89 19.23
CA ARG A 225 -16.89 -3.31 18.44
C ARG A 225 -16.45 -3.08 16.99
N PRO A 226 -17.37 -3.01 16.01
CA PRO A 226 -17.01 -2.72 14.63
C PRO A 226 -16.62 -1.25 14.47
N TYR A 227 -15.84 -0.94 13.44
CA TYR A 227 -15.64 0.43 12.98
C TYR A 227 -16.80 0.90 12.10
N MET A 228 -16.99 2.21 12.02
CA MET A 228 -17.70 2.85 10.91
C MET A 228 -16.84 4.01 10.41
N VAL A 229 -16.40 3.93 9.16
CA VAL A 229 -15.50 4.90 8.54
C VAL A 229 -16.29 5.85 7.64
N ILE A 230 -16.19 7.14 7.93
CA ILE A 230 -16.68 8.22 7.07
C ILE A 230 -15.62 8.45 5.99
N ASP A 231 -15.92 8.09 4.75
CA ASP A 231 -15.01 8.29 3.62
C ASP A 231 -15.11 9.72 3.02
N ASP A 232 -14.44 9.98 1.90
CA ASP A 232 -14.43 11.29 1.22
C ASP A 232 -15.85 11.85 1.05
N GLY A 233 -16.03 13.15 1.29
CA GLY A 233 -17.31 13.87 1.16
C GLY A 233 -17.67 14.74 2.35
N TRP A 234 -17.04 14.56 3.51
CA TRP A 234 -17.36 15.29 4.75
C TRP A 234 -16.68 16.65 4.87
N GLN A 235 -15.50 16.80 4.24
CA GLN A 235 -14.63 17.97 4.37
C GLN A 235 -15.22 19.21 3.69
N LEU A 236 -14.81 20.39 4.15
CA LEU A 236 -15.37 21.69 3.75
C LEU A 236 -15.38 21.90 2.24
N SER A 237 -14.31 21.48 1.58
CA SER A 237 -14.11 21.65 0.14
C SER A 237 -14.70 20.52 -0.71
N SER A 238 -15.48 19.60 -0.13
CA SER A 238 -16.11 18.51 -0.86
C SER A 238 -17.22 18.98 -1.81
N GLY A 239 -17.58 18.14 -2.80
CA GLY A 239 -18.67 18.41 -3.76
C GLY A 239 -18.29 19.33 -4.93
N GLY A 240 -16.99 19.58 -5.13
CA GLY A 240 -16.44 20.33 -6.26
C GLY A 240 -15.26 19.61 -6.92
N ALA A 241 -14.35 20.37 -7.53
CA ALA A 241 -13.12 19.81 -8.13
C ALA A 241 -12.07 19.39 -7.08
N CYS A 242 -12.18 19.85 -5.84
CA CYS A 242 -11.27 19.52 -4.74
C CYS A 242 -11.88 18.43 -3.85
N ASN A 243 -11.06 17.46 -3.43
CA ASN A 243 -11.37 16.60 -2.28
C ASN A 243 -10.28 16.69 -1.19
N GLY A 244 -9.58 17.81 -1.17
CA GLY A 244 -8.57 18.14 -0.16
C GLY A 244 -9.13 18.97 0.99
N GLY A 245 -8.21 19.44 1.83
CA GLY A 245 -8.52 20.34 2.93
C GLY A 245 -9.01 21.72 2.47
N PRO A 246 -9.37 22.61 3.41
CA PRO A 246 -9.16 22.50 4.85
C PRO A 246 -10.02 21.43 5.51
N TRP A 247 -9.43 20.71 6.47
CA TRP A 247 -10.04 19.59 7.20
C TRP A 247 -10.97 20.08 8.31
N LEU A 248 -12.12 20.60 7.87
CA LEU A 248 -13.27 21.04 8.66
C LEU A 248 -14.52 20.41 8.05
N GLY A 249 -15.56 20.16 8.84
CA GLY A 249 -16.81 19.63 8.32
C GLY A 249 -17.56 20.64 7.44
N ASN A 250 -18.22 20.15 6.39
CA ASN A 250 -19.09 20.97 5.54
C ASN A 250 -20.50 21.12 6.15
N LYS A 251 -21.44 21.72 5.40
CA LYS A 251 -22.83 21.94 5.84
C LYS A 251 -23.62 20.66 6.18
N HIS A 252 -23.24 19.51 5.63
CA HIS A 252 -23.83 18.20 5.92
C HIS A 252 -23.18 17.50 7.13
N PHE A 253 -22.04 18.02 7.59
CA PHE A 253 -21.25 17.51 8.71
C PHE A 253 -20.80 18.65 9.65
N PRO A 254 -21.73 19.45 10.20
CA PRO A 254 -21.37 20.71 10.86
C PRO A 254 -20.61 20.51 12.18
N GLN A 255 -20.79 19.39 12.88
CA GLN A 255 -20.30 19.16 14.25
C GLN A 255 -19.60 17.80 14.37
N MET A 256 -18.35 17.71 13.89
CA MET A 256 -17.61 16.44 13.80
C MET A 256 -17.33 15.76 15.15
N GLU A 257 -17.05 16.53 16.21
CA GLU A 257 -16.87 16.00 17.57
C GLU A 257 -18.16 15.37 18.10
N GLN A 258 -19.30 16.02 17.88
CA GLN A 258 -20.60 15.48 18.26
C GLN A 258 -20.90 14.19 17.50
N LEU A 259 -20.66 14.17 16.19
CA LEU A 259 -20.86 12.99 15.35
C LEU A 259 -20.03 11.79 15.85
N ALA A 260 -18.74 11.99 16.11
CA ALA A 260 -17.88 10.94 16.64
C ALA A 260 -18.36 10.43 18.02
N GLY A 261 -18.87 11.31 18.88
CA GLY A 261 -19.48 10.94 20.16
C GLY A 261 -20.74 10.07 19.98
N GLU A 262 -21.65 10.49 19.11
CA GLU A 262 -22.90 9.76 18.82
C GLU A 262 -22.63 8.38 18.20
N MET A 263 -21.62 8.26 17.33
CA MET A 263 -21.18 6.97 16.78
C MET A 263 -20.71 6.02 17.89
N LYS A 264 -19.97 6.53 18.88
CA LYS A 264 -19.53 5.73 20.05
C LYS A 264 -20.71 5.30 20.92
N GLU A 265 -21.68 6.18 21.15
CA GLU A 265 -22.91 5.85 21.89
C GLU A 265 -23.73 4.75 21.20
N ILE A 266 -23.76 4.76 19.86
CA ILE A 266 -24.38 3.71 19.06
C ILE A 266 -23.63 2.38 19.18
N GLY A 267 -22.35 2.41 19.55
CA GLY A 267 -21.52 1.24 19.77
C GLY A 267 -20.66 0.85 18.57
N VAL A 268 -20.22 1.82 17.76
CA VAL A 268 -19.16 1.63 16.75
C VAL A 268 -17.91 2.45 17.12
N LYS A 269 -16.75 2.05 16.61
CA LYS A 269 -15.52 2.84 16.65
C LYS A 269 -15.51 3.82 15.46
N PRO A 270 -15.50 5.14 15.67
CA PRO A 270 -15.56 6.09 14.57
C PRO A 270 -14.24 6.14 13.80
N GLY A 271 -14.28 6.03 12.48
CA GLY A 271 -13.16 6.25 11.57
C GLY A 271 -13.44 7.37 10.58
N ILE A 272 -12.39 7.99 10.03
CA ILE A 272 -12.51 9.12 9.09
C ILE A 272 -11.41 9.11 8.04
N TRP A 273 -11.76 9.49 6.80
CA TRP A 273 -10.84 9.63 5.68
C TRP A 273 -10.34 11.07 5.51
N PHE A 274 -9.10 11.24 5.03
CA PHE A 274 -8.59 12.52 4.53
C PHE A 274 -7.44 12.36 3.52
N ARG A 275 -7.13 13.43 2.77
CA ARG A 275 -6.05 13.48 1.77
C ARG A 275 -4.98 14.52 2.15
N PRO A 276 -3.94 14.16 2.93
CA PRO A 276 -3.09 15.12 3.66
C PRO A 276 -2.46 16.23 2.82
N LEU A 277 -2.15 15.98 1.54
CA LEU A 277 -1.35 16.89 0.73
C LEU A 277 -2.17 17.82 -0.17
N LEU A 278 -3.45 17.54 -0.44
CA LEU A 278 -4.28 18.42 -1.26
C LEU A 278 -5.03 19.41 -0.35
N THR A 279 -5.00 20.69 -0.72
CA THR A 279 -5.76 21.73 -0.03
C THR A 279 -6.26 22.81 -0.99
N SER A 280 -7.45 23.33 -0.76
CA SER A 280 -7.90 24.58 -1.37
C SER A 280 -7.50 25.81 -0.54
N ASP A 281 -6.89 25.61 0.63
CA ASP A 281 -6.43 26.69 1.49
C ASP A 281 -5.32 27.49 0.80
N SER A 282 -5.50 28.81 0.78
CA SER A 282 -4.59 29.74 0.12
C SER A 282 -3.56 30.34 1.08
N GLU A 283 -3.59 30.00 2.37
CA GLU A 283 -2.62 30.48 3.37
C GLU A 283 -1.28 29.75 3.28
N LEU A 284 -1.26 28.51 2.77
CA LEU A 284 -0.05 27.67 2.66
C LEU A 284 0.75 27.91 1.36
N ARG A 285 0.78 29.13 0.82
CA ARG A 285 1.34 29.41 -0.52
C ARG A 285 2.79 28.98 -0.69
N GLU A 286 3.60 29.22 0.33
CA GLU A 286 5.03 28.86 0.30
C GLU A 286 5.24 27.35 0.30
N GLY A 287 4.29 26.59 0.85
CA GLY A 287 4.29 25.13 0.91
C GLY A 287 3.74 24.44 -0.33
N ILE A 288 3.37 25.17 -1.39
CA ILE A 288 2.78 24.58 -2.60
C ILE A 288 3.87 23.92 -3.45
N ARG A 289 3.72 22.61 -3.67
CA ARG A 289 4.52 21.83 -4.62
C ARG A 289 4.10 22.09 -6.06
N TYR A 290 2.79 21.98 -6.32
CA TYR A 290 2.17 22.31 -7.61
C TYR A 290 0.66 22.45 -7.45
N THR A 291 -0.01 23.03 -8.44
CA THR A 291 -1.47 23.13 -8.48
C THR A 291 -2.03 22.03 -9.38
N ALA A 292 -3.03 21.30 -8.90
CA ALA A 292 -3.79 20.30 -9.65
C ALA A 292 -5.23 20.77 -9.83
N SER A 293 -6.02 20.10 -10.68
CA SER A 293 -7.42 20.49 -10.88
C SER A 293 -8.17 20.37 -9.54
N GLY A 294 -8.66 21.50 -9.03
CA GLY A 294 -9.39 21.59 -7.76
C GLY A 294 -8.63 22.16 -6.56
N GLY A 295 -7.30 22.15 -6.53
CA GLY A 295 -6.55 22.66 -5.38
C GLY A 295 -5.03 22.65 -5.52
N ASN A 296 -4.35 22.94 -4.42
CA ASN A 296 -2.89 22.99 -4.33
C ASN A 296 -2.38 21.75 -3.61
N ILE A 297 -1.39 21.09 -4.21
CA ILE A 297 -0.66 19.99 -3.60
C ILE A 297 0.51 20.57 -2.82
N LEU A 298 0.62 20.19 -1.56
CA LEU A 298 1.64 20.65 -0.63
C LEU A 298 2.94 19.85 -0.75
N ASP A 299 4.07 20.49 -0.43
CA ASP A 299 5.40 19.88 -0.41
C ASP A 299 5.75 19.39 1.00
N PRO A 300 5.68 18.06 1.29
CA PRO A 300 5.95 17.52 2.62
C PRO A 300 7.43 17.57 3.02
N SER A 301 8.32 18.12 2.18
CA SER A 301 9.68 18.42 2.58
C SER A 301 9.77 19.71 3.42
N MET A 302 8.70 20.53 3.47
CA MET A 302 8.67 21.76 4.25
C MET A 302 8.14 21.51 5.68
N PRO A 303 8.83 21.97 6.73
CA PRO A 303 8.37 21.80 8.11
C PRO A 303 6.96 22.36 8.36
N SER A 304 6.63 23.54 7.83
CA SER A 304 5.31 24.15 7.98
C SER A 304 4.18 23.32 7.34
N VAL A 305 4.47 22.57 6.28
CA VAL A 305 3.50 21.63 5.67
C VAL A 305 3.30 20.43 6.58
N LEU A 306 4.37 19.87 7.15
CA LEU A 306 4.28 18.76 8.09
C LEU A 306 3.52 19.17 9.36
N ASP A 307 3.74 20.38 9.88
CA ASP A 307 3.01 20.93 11.02
C ASP A 307 1.51 21.03 10.72
N TYR A 308 1.13 21.55 9.55
CA TYR A 308 -0.27 21.61 9.11
C TYR A 308 -0.94 20.23 9.04
N ILE A 309 -0.22 19.22 8.51
CA ILE A 309 -0.72 17.85 8.41
C ILE A 309 -0.90 17.25 9.82
N ALA A 310 0.09 17.43 10.70
CA ALA A 310 0.04 16.98 12.09
C ALA A 310 -1.14 17.60 12.84
N GLU A 311 -1.36 18.91 12.69
CA GLU A 311 -2.50 19.61 13.30
C GLU A 311 -3.83 19.13 12.76
N SER A 312 -3.92 18.88 11.45
CA SER A 312 -5.14 18.40 10.80
C SER A 312 -5.52 17.01 11.31
N GLN A 313 -4.54 16.12 11.44
CA GLN A 313 -4.76 14.79 11.97
C GLN A 313 -5.05 14.82 13.48
N ALA A 314 -4.29 15.58 14.26
CA ALA A 314 -4.52 15.75 15.70
C ALA A 314 -5.92 16.30 16.00
N ARG A 315 -6.47 17.15 15.12
CA ARG A 315 -7.85 17.64 15.21
C ARG A 315 -8.87 16.51 15.02
N MET A 316 -8.68 15.63 14.04
CA MET A 316 -9.56 14.47 13.85
C MET A 316 -9.51 13.53 15.06
N VAL A 317 -8.31 13.31 15.61
CA VAL A 317 -8.15 12.53 16.85
C VAL A 317 -8.85 13.23 18.03
N SER A 318 -8.74 14.55 18.17
CA SER A 318 -9.36 15.29 19.28
C SER A 318 -10.88 15.32 19.21
N TRP A 319 -11.48 15.28 18.01
CA TRP A 319 -12.91 15.05 17.84
C TRP A 319 -13.36 13.67 18.32
N GLY A 320 -12.44 12.72 18.49
CA GLY A 320 -12.70 11.39 19.01
C GLY A 320 -12.66 10.28 17.96
N PHE A 321 -12.19 10.53 16.73
CA PHE A 321 -12.01 9.48 15.74
C PHE A 321 -10.88 8.51 16.13
N GLU A 322 -11.17 7.21 16.09
CA GLU A 322 -10.30 6.11 16.54
C GLU A 322 -9.60 5.39 15.37
N MET A 323 -9.92 5.78 14.13
CA MET A 323 -9.22 5.36 12.93
C MET A 323 -9.10 6.52 11.96
N ILE A 324 -7.91 6.73 11.41
CA ILE A 324 -7.63 7.77 10.42
C ILE A 324 -7.17 7.08 9.13
N LYS A 325 -7.98 7.20 8.07
CA LYS A 325 -7.64 6.77 6.71
C LYS A 325 -7.01 7.94 5.96
N HIS A 326 -5.74 7.84 5.63
CA HIS A 326 -5.09 8.86 4.81
C HIS A 326 -4.83 8.33 3.40
N ASP A 327 -5.03 9.20 2.41
CA ASP A 327 -5.09 8.76 1.02
C ASP A 327 -4.29 9.67 0.07
N PHE A 328 -4.09 9.24 -1.17
CA PHE A 328 -3.45 9.94 -2.28
C PHE A 328 -2.01 10.42 -2.06
N SER A 329 -1.35 9.99 -0.99
CA SER A 329 -0.01 10.51 -0.64
C SER A 329 1.02 10.25 -1.75
N THR A 330 0.92 9.12 -2.47
CA THR A 330 1.88 8.78 -3.50
C THR A 330 1.67 9.59 -4.78
N ILE A 331 0.45 9.65 -5.30
CA ILE A 331 0.17 10.42 -6.51
C ILE A 331 0.37 11.91 -6.28
N ASP A 332 0.06 12.42 -5.10
CA ASP A 332 0.26 13.83 -4.74
C ASP A 332 1.75 14.18 -4.69
N MET A 333 2.59 13.29 -4.17
CA MET A 333 4.03 13.56 -4.14
C MET A 333 4.68 13.44 -5.53
N LEU A 334 4.22 12.50 -6.36
CA LEU A 334 4.96 11.99 -7.51
C LEU A 334 4.31 12.26 -8.88
N GLY A 335 3.05 12.69 -8.90
CA GLY A 335 2.31 13.11 -10.10
C GLY A 335 1.87 11.97 -11.03
N GLN A 336 1.91 10.72 -10.58
CA GLN A 336 1.49 9.54 -11.35
C GLN A 336 1.12 8.39 -10.42
N TRP A 337 0.35 7.43 -10.92
CA TRP A 337 -0.03 6.20 -10.23
C TRP A 337 1.07 5.13 -10.33
N GLY A 338 1.07 4.19 -9.38
CA GLY A 338 2.08 3.14 -9.27
C GLY A 338 2.23 2.28 -10.53
N PHE A 339 1.12 1.96 -11.21
CA PHE A 339 1.14 1.20 -12.46
C PHE A 339 1.80 1.95 -13.63
N GLU A 340 1.90 3.28 -13.54
CA GLU A 340 2.53 4.13 -14.55
C GLU A 340 4.04 4.28 -14.31
N MET A 341 4.48 4.15 -13.05
CA MET A 341 5.85 4.46 -12.62
C MET A 341 6.91 3.61 -13.34
N LYS A 342 6.69 2.30 -13.51
CA LYS A 342 7.71 1.37 -14.02
C LYS A 342 9.05 1.60 -13.28
N SER A 343 10.14 1.92 -13.98
CA SER A 343 11.45 2.24 -13.41
C SER A 343 11.68 3.72 -13.06
N ARG A 344 10.67 4.58 -13.23
CA ARG A 344 10.72 6.03 -12.98
C ARG A 344 9.56 6.43 -12.07
N THR A 345 9.82 6.54 -10.78
CA THR A 345 8.79 6.74 -9.76
C THR A 345 8.17 8.15 -9.74
N ASN A 346 8.84 9.16 -10.31
CA ASN A 346 8.35 10.54 -10.35
C ASN A 346 8.10 11.06 -11.78
N ALA A 347 6.88 11.56 -12.02
CA ALA A 347 6.46 12.19 -13.28
C ALA A 347 6.63 13.72 -13.26
N LEU A 348 6.68 14.34 -12.08
CA LEU A 348 6.83 15.78 -11.93
C LEU A 348 8.20 16.24 -12.43
N THR A 349 8.27 17.47 -12.95
CA THR A 349 9.50 18.04 -13.51
C THR A 349 10.35 18.77 -12.48
N GLN A 350 9.79 19.10 -11.31
CA GLN A 350 10.45 19.88 -10.27
C GLN A 350 10.95 18.99 -9.11
N PRO A 351 12.07 19.35 -8.46
CA PRO A 351 12.48 18.76 -7.20
C PRO A 351 11.50 19.11 -6.07
N PHE A 352 11.67 18.52 -4.89
CA PHE A 352 11.08 19.04 -3.67
C PHE A 352 11.85 20.28 -3.20
N HIS A 353 11.23 21.09 -2.34
CA HIS A 353 11.84 22.29 -1.79
C HIS A 353 13.16 21.98 -1.06
N ASP A 354 13.16 21.00 -0.15
CA ASP A 354 14.39 20.50 0.46
C ASP A 354 15.05 19.42 -0.40
N ARG A 355 16.11 19.82 -1.11
CA ARG A 355 16.91 18.95 -1.98
C ARG A 355 17.95 18.11 -1.24
N THR A 356 18.07 18.25 0.06
CA THR A 356 19.08 17.52 0.85
C THR A 356 18.67 16.09 1.14
N ARG A 357 17.38 15.77 1.02
CA ARG A 357 16.77 14.46 1.29
C ARG A 357 16.33 13.77 0.00
N THR A 358 16.33 12.44 -0.02
CA THR A 358 15.72 11.70 -1.15
C THR A 358 14.20 11.80 -1.10
N THR A 359 13.52 11.50 -2.21
CA THR A 359 12.05 11.38 -2.23
C THR A 359 11.56 10.35 -1.19
N ALA A 360 12.27 9.24 -1.03
CA ALA A 360 11.91 8.21 -0.04
C ALA A 360 12.07 8.71 1.41
N GLU A 361 13.10 9.50 1.72
CA GLU A 361 13.24 10.14 3.04
C GLU A 361 12.06 11.09 3.32
N ILE A 362 11.67 11.90 2.34
CA ILE A 362 10.53 12.82 2.48
C ILE A 362 9.22 12.05 2.67
N THR A 363 9.00 10.95 1.93
CA THR A 363 7.82 10.09 2.13
C THR A 363 7.80 9.47 3.53
N LEU A 364 8.95 8.99 4.02
CA LEU A 364 9.06 8.43 5.37
C LEU A 364 8.81 9.48 6.46
N ASP A 365 9.29 10.71 6.27
CA ASP A 365 9.03 11.80 7.22
C ASP A 365 7.54 12.15 7.29
N LEU A 366 6.86 12.23 6.12
CA LEU A 366 5.40 12.37 6.08
C LEU A 366 4.70 11.23 6.82
N TYR A 367 5.09 9.97 6.57
CA TYR A 367 4.45 8.81 7.21
C TYR A 367 4.69 8.77 8.72
N ARG A 368 5.86 9.20 9.21
CA ARG A 368 6.12 9.34 10.65
C ARG A 368 5.23 10.40 11.28
N VAL A 369 5.07 11.55 10.63
CA VAL A 369 4.18 12.61 11.13
C VAL A 369 2.73 12.11 11.23
N LEU A 370 2.26 11.38 10.21
CA LEU A 370 0.93 10.76 10.24
C LEU A 370 0.82 9.69 11.34
N ALA A 371 1.83 8.83 11.53
CA ALA A 371 1.82 7.83 12.58
C ALA A 371 1.87 8.45 14.00
N GLU A 372 2.69 9.47 14.21
CA GLU A 372 2.87 10.11 15.52
C GLU A 372 1.66 10.97 15.91
N SER A 373 1.08 11.69 14.95
CA SER A 373 -0.09 12.55 15.20
C SER A 373 -1.41 11.78 15.33
N SER A 374 -1.45 10.47 15.03
CA SER A 374 -2.63 9.61 15.29
C SER A 374 -2.81 9.31 16.79
N GLY A 375 -1.74 9.43 17.58
CA GLY A 375 -1.76 9.07 19.00
C GLY A 375 -2.09 7.60 19.23
N LYS A 376 -3.34 7.31 19.62
CA LYS A 376 -3.84 5.93 19.83
C LYS A 376 -4.77 5.45 18.72
N SER A 377 -5.10 6.32 17.77
CA SER A 377 -5.99 5.99 16.67
C SER A 377 -5.25 5.13 15.65
N VAL A 378 -5.94 4.14 15.11
CA VAL A 378 -5.42 3.24 14.07
C VAL A 378 -5.20 4.04 12.78
N VAL A 379 -4.04 3.92 12.16
CA VAL A 379 -3.76 4.54 10.86
C VAL A 379 -3.96 3.52 9.75
N ILE A 380 -4.70 3.94 8.72
CA ILE A 380 -4.82 3.18 7.48
C ILE A 380 -4.32 4.01 6.30
N GLY A 381 -3.29 3.50 5.62
CA GLY A 381 -2.75 4.11 4.41
C GLY A 381 -3.49 3.63 3.16
N CYS A 382 -3.84 4.56 2.26
CA CYS A 382 -4.42 4.32 0.94
C CYS A 382 -3.68 5.17 -0.10
N ASN A 383 -3.44 4.65 -1.30
CA ASN A 383 -2.47 5.23 -2.25
C ASN A 383 -1.13 5.64 -1.56
N THR A 384 -0.60 4.75 -0.72
CA THR A 384 0.66 4.97 0.00
C THR A 384 1.66 3.89 -0.38
N VAL A 385 2.95 4.19 -0.25
CA VAL A 385 4.03 3.27 -0.59
C VAL A 385 4.12 2.18 0.48
N SER A 386 3.51 1.03 0.21
CA SER A 386 3.41 -0.13 1.12
C SER A 386 4.73 -0.43 1.87
N HIS A 387 5.85 -0.53 1.15
CA HIS A 387 7.14 -0.89 1.73
C HIS A 387 7.75 0.18 2.67
N LEU A 388 7.32 1.43 2.52
CA LEU A 388 7.72 2.54 3.39
C LEU A 388 6.74 2.78 4.54
N ALA A 389 5.48 2.34 4.38
CA ALA A 389 4.44 2.37 5.42
C ALA A 389 4.63 1.25 6.48
N ALA A 390 5.26 0.13 6.09
CA ALA A 390 5.51 -1.00 6.97
C ALA A 390 6.32 -0.60 8.21
N GLY A 391 5.80 -0.95 9.40
CA GLY A 391 6.36 -0.56 10.69
C GLY A 391 6.01 0.86 11.15
N LEU A 392 5.14 1.57 10.42
CA LEU A 392 4.58 2.87 10.81
C LEU A 392 3.06 2.84 10.95
N PHE A 393 2.36 2.15 10.04
CA PHE A 393 0.89 2.07 10.05
C PHE A 393 0.39 0.68 10.43
N GLU A 394 -0.71 0.63 11.16
CA GLU A 394 -1.36 -0.61 11.55
C GLU A 394 -2.07 -1.30 10.38
N ILE A 395 -2.63 -0.53 9.44
CA ILE A 395 -3.38 -1.06 8.30
C ILE A 395 -2.90 -0.40 7.01
N GLN A 396 -2.89 -1.16 5.94
CA GLN A 396 -2.57 -0.65 4.61
C GLN A 396 -3.55 -1.21 3.59
N ARG A 397 -4.19 -0.32 2.83
CA ARG A 397 -4.88 -0.66 1.58
C ARG A 397 -3.83 -1.03 0.55
N THR A 398 -3.80 -2.30 0.19
CA THR A 398 -2.69 -2.89 -0.56
C THR A 398 -2.97 -3.08 -2.04
N GLY A 399 -4.23 -2.92 -2.46
CA GLY A 399 -4.66 -2.95 -3.86
C GLY A 399 -5.50 -1.73 -4.21
N ASP A 400 -5.68 -1.51 -5.52
CA ASP A 400 -6.59 -0.49 -6.03
C ASP A 400 -8.06 -0.83 -5.72
N ASP A 401 -8.94 0.15 -5.88
CA ASP A 401 -10.30 0.04 -5.38
C ASP A 401 -11.07 -1.19 -5.91
N THR A 402 -11.80 -1.87 -5.03
CA THR A 402 -12.94 -2.71 -5.37
C THR A 402 -14.14 -1.82 -5.79
N SER A 403 -15.34 -2.38 -5.89
CA SER A 403 -16.49 -1.61 -6.34
C SER A 403 -17.80 -2.08 -5.74
N GLY A 404 -18.72 -1.15 -5.53
CA GLY A 404 -20.15 -1.44 -5.38
C GLY A 404 -20.93 -1.28 -6.68
N ARG A 405 -20.27 -1.04 -7.82
CA ARG A 405 -20.92 -0.87 -9.13
C ARG A 405 -20.51 -1.93 -10.15
N SER A 406 -19.32 -2.49 -10.02
CA SER A 406 -18.76 -3.47 -10.96
C SER A 406 -18.11 -4.64 -10.24
N TRP A 407 -18.68 -5.84 -10.41
CA TRP A 407 -18.05 -7.07 -9.92
C TRP A 407 -16.67 -7.28 -10.51
N GLU A 408 -16.48 -7.03 -11.81
CA GLU A 408 -15.21 -7.27 -12.49
C GLU A 408 -14.06 -6.47 -11.86
N ARG A 409 -14.34 -5.23 -11.41
CA ARG A 409 -13.36 -4.45 -10.66
C ARG A 409 -12.99 -5.11 -9.33
N THR A 410 -13.98 -5.57 -8.56
CA THR A 410 -13.75 -6.31 -7.30
C THR A 410 -12.99 -7.62 -7.53
N ARG A 411 -13.41 -8.39 -8.55
CA ARG A 411 -12.78 -9.66 -8.93
C ARG A 411 -11.32 -9.46 -9.32
N TYR A 412 -11.05 -8.47 -10.17
CA TYR A 412 -9.71 -8.21 -10.68
C TYR A 412 -8.79 -7.59 -9.64
N MET A 413 -9.24 -6.56 -8.92
CA MET A 413 -8.41 -5.84 -7.94
C MET A 413 -8.34 -6.55 -6.60
N GLY A 414 -9.49 -6.84 -6.00
CA GLY A 414 -9.61 -7.36 -4.63
C GLY A 414 -9.00 -8.75 -4.47
N ILE A 415 -9.35 -9.70 -5.34
CA ILE A 415 -8.88 -11.08 -5.23
C ILE A 415 -7.37 -11.16 -5.48
N ASN A 416 -6.86 -10.44 -6.48
CA ASN A 416 -5.44 -10.40 -6.77
C ASN A 416 -4.65 -9.77 -5.61
N THR A 417 -5.07 -8.59 -5.13
CA THR A 417 -4.34 -7.94 -4.04
C THR A 417 -4.34 -8.81 -2.79
N LEU A 418 -5.50 -9.40 -2.44
CA LEU A 418 -5.61 -10.30 -1.31
C LEU A 418 -4.60 -11.43 -1.46
N ALA A 419 -4.63 -12.18 -2.56
CA ALA A 419 -3.76 -13.35 -2.73
C ALA A 419 -2.26 -13.02 -2.71
N PHE A 420 -1.84 -12.03 -3.51
CA PHE A 420 -0.43 -11.82 -3.79
C PHE A 420 0.28 -10.96 -2.75
N ARG A 421 -0.47 -10.19 -1.95
CA ARG A 421 0.08 -9.43 -0.81
C ARG A 421 -0.35 -9.96 0.55
N MET A 422 -1.10 -11.07 0.61
CA MET A 422 -1.36 -11.78 1.86
C MET A 422 -0.09 -12.12 2.66
N PRO A 423 1.06 -12.48 2.05
CA PRO A 423 2.30 -12.68 2.80
C PRO A 423 2.78 -11.48 3.61
N GLN A 424 2.30 -10.25 3.30
CA GLN A 424 2.60 -9.02 4.04
C GLN A 424 1.72 -8.87 5.31
N HIS A 425 0.60 -9.60 5.39
CA HIS A 425 -0.31 -9.56 6.53
C HIS A 425 0.35 -10.14 7.79
N GLY A 426 0.38 -9.37 8.87
CA GLY A 426 1.00 -9.79 10.14
C GLY A 426 2.52 -9.72 10.15
N THR A 427 3.16 -9.40 9.01
CA THR A 427 4.61 -9.24 8.90
C THR A 427 5.03 -7.82 8.60
N PHE A 428 4.21 -7.04 7.89
CA PHE A 428 4.43 -5.60 7.66
C PHE A 428 3.43 -4.77 8.47
N TYR A 429 2.15 -5.15 8.37
CA TYR A 429 0.96 -4.48 8.91
C TYR A 429 -0.26 -5.41 8.76
N SER A 430 -1.46 -4.93 9.10
CA SER A 430 -2.71 -5.59 8.72
C SER A 430 -3.08 -5.24 7.27
N HIS A 431 -3.16 -6.24 6.41
CA HIS A 431 -3.33 -6.10 4.97
C HIS A 431 -4.81 -5.86 4.66
N ASP A 432 -5.17 -4.73 4.07
CA ASP A 432 -6.54 -4.44 3.64
C ASP A 432 -6.66 -4.63 2.11
N ALA A 433 -7.52 -5.56 1.69
CA ALA A 433 -7.84 -5.87 0.29
C ALA A 433 -9.08 -5.13 -0.22
N ASP A 434 -9.50 -4.10 0.52
CA ASP A 434 -10.65 -3.24 0.29
C ASP A 434 -12.01 -3.89 0.59
N CYS A 435 -13.06 -3.09 0.44
CA CYS A 435 -14.39 -3.34 0.94
C CYS A 435 -15.18 -4.31 0.05
N ILE A 436 -16.31 -4.74 0.59
CA ILE A 436 -17.39 -5.35 -0.16
C ILE A 436 -18.44 -4.27 -0.42
N GLY A 437 -18.72 -3.97 -1.69
CA GLY A 437 -19.74 -3.01 -2.10
C GLY A 437 -21.09 -3.69 -2.36
N ILE A 438 -21.99 -3.67 -1.38
CA ILE A 438 -23.33 -4.28 -1.50
C ILE A 438 -24.32 -3.22 -2.00
N THR A 439 -24.67 -3.32 -3.27
CA THR A 439 -25.68 -2.49 -3.95
C THR A 439 -26.57 -3.36 -4.84
N ASP A 440 -27.56 -2.76 -5.49
CA ASP A 440 -28.38 -3.40 -6.51
C ASP A 440 -27.65 -3.64 -7.85
N GLN A 441 -26.44 -3.09 -8.04
CA GLN A 441 -25.67 -3.20 -9.27
C GLN A 441 -24.77 -4.45 -9.33
N ILE A 442 -24.55 -5.12 -8.20
CA ILE A 442 -23.76 -6.35 -8.13
C ILE A 442 -24.64 -7.49 -7.62
N PRO A 443 -24.78 -8.60 -8.38
CA PRO A 443 -25.48 -9.79 -7.92
C PRO A 443 -25.00 -10.25 -6.55
N TRP A 444 -25.94 -10.51 -5.64
CA TRP A 444 -25.62 -10.87 -4.27
C TRP A 444 -24.72 -12.11 -4.16
N GLU A 445 -24.91 -13.12 -5.00
CA GLU A 445 -24.12 -14.36 -4.95
C GLU A 445 -22.63 -14.15 -5.20
N LEU A 446 -22.25 -13.08 -5.92
CA LEU A 446 -20.86 -12.69 -6.13
C LEU A 446 -20.30 -11.98 -4.89
N ASN A 447 -21.04 -11.00 -4.37
CA ASN A 447 -20.70 -10.28 -3.14
C ASN A 447 -20.62 -11.22 -1.92
N LYS A 448 -21.46 -12.25 -1.86
CA LYS A 448 -21.47 -13.27 -0.81
C LYS A 448 -20.18 -14.10 -0.80
N GLN A 449 -19.68 -14.47 -1.98
CA GLN A 449 -18.40 -15.18 -2.09
C GLN A 449 -17.22 -14.29 -1.67
N TRP A 450 -17.23 -13.02 -2.08
CA TRP A 450 -16.21 -12.06 -1.64
C TRP A 450 -16.27 -11.80 -0.13
N LEU A 451 -17.48 -11.70 0.44
CA LEU A 451 -17.71 -11.60 1.89
C LEU A 451 -17.16 -12.81 2.64
N GLU A 452 -17.42 -14.02 2.15
CA GLU A 452 -16.93 -15.26 2.77
C GLU A 452 -15.39 -15.32 2.77
N LEU A 453 -14.76 -14.97 1.64
CA LEU A 453 -13.30 -14.93 1.53
C LEU A 453 -12.69 -13.88 2.47
N LEU A 454 -13.15 -12.63 2.42
CA LEU A 454 -12.60 -11.55 3.26
C LEU A 454 -12.83 -11.78 4.75
N ALA A 455 -14.00 -12.30 5.14
CA ALA A 455 -14.26 -12.59 6.55
C ALA A 455 -13.41 -13.75 7.07
N GLY A 456 -13.08 -14.71 6.22
CA GLY A 456 -12.32 -15.92 6.57
C GLY A 456 -10.81 -15.82 6.39
N SER A 457 -10.30 -14.74 5.78
CA SER A 457 -8.87 -14.56 5.47
C SER A 457 -8.03 -14.14 6.68
N GLY A 458 -8.66 -13.61 7.73
CA GLY A 458 -7.98 -13.02 8.89
C GLY A 458 -7.52 -11.57 8.71
N THR A 459 -7.75 -11.00 7.52
CA THR A 459 -7.50 -9.58 7.22
C THR A 459 -8.64 -8.68 7.70
N PRO A 460 -8.52 -7.35 7.68
CA PRO A 460 -9.63 -6.47 7.97
C PRO A 460 -10.82 -6.73 7.04
N LEU A 461 -12.03 -6.61 7.59
CA LEU A 461 -13.29 -6.72 6.86
C LEU A 461 -14.05 -5.39 6.87
N PHE A 462 -14.10 -4.69 5.74
CA PHE A 462 -14.95 -3.50 5.58
C PHE A 462 -16.12 -3.78 4.64
N VAL A 463 -17.30 -3.35 5.05
CA VAL A 463 -18.55 -3.49 4.29
C VAL A 463 -19.09 -2.11 3.94
N SER A 464 -19.37 -1.91 2.67
CA SER A 464 -20.06 -0.74 2.15
C SER A 464 -21.43 -1.17 1.64
N ALA A 465 -22.44 -1.13 2.51
CA ALA A 465 -23.77 -1.67 2.22
C ALA A 465 -24.79 -0.57 2.03
N SER A 466 -25.39 -0.49 0.85
CA SER A 466 -26.53 0.38 0.59
C SER A 466 -27.75 -0.09 1.38
N PRO A 467 -28.43 0.79 2.15
CA PRO A 467 -29.63 0.41 2.90
C PRO A 467 -30.74 -0.19 2.03
N SER A 468 -30.83 0.19 0.74
CA SER A 468 -31.84 -0.35 -0.18
C SER A 468 -31.53 -1.75 -0.70
N ALA A 469 -30.27 -2.20 -0.60
CA ALA A 469 -29.81 -3.50 -1.13
C ALA A 469 -29.74 -4.60 -0.06
N VAL A 470 -29.78 -4.25 1.23
CA VAL A 470 -29.70 -5.22 2.32
C VAL A 470 -31.08 -5.82 2.61
N THR A 471 -31.27 -7.10 2.29
CA THR A 471 -32.41 -7.88 2.77
C THR A 471 -32.04 -8.68 4.02
N LYS A 472 -33.00 -9.41 4.58
CA LYS A 472 -32.76 -10.31 5.73
C LYS A 472 -31.70 -11.38 5.45
N GLU A 473 -31.56 -11.81 4.19
CA GLU A 473 -30.52 -12.77 3.81
C GLU A 473 -29.12 -12.13 3.91
N GLN A 474 -28.93 -10.97 3.30
CA GLN A 474 -27.67 -10.21 3.37
C GLN A 474 -27.33 -9.89 4.83
N GLU A 475 -28.31 -9.44 5.61
CA GLU A 475 -28.12 -9.15 7.04
C GLU A 475 -27.63 -10.38 7.82
N ALA A 476 -28.22 -11.56 7.59
CA ALA A 476 -27.78 -12.79 8.26
C ALA A 476 -26.35 -13.19 7.87
N ALA A 477 -25.98 -13.06 6.60
CA ALA A 477 -24.62 -13.34 6.12
C ALA A 477 -23.60 -12.35 6.71
N LEU A 478 -23.96 -11.06 6.75
CA LEU A 478 -23.12 -10.02 7.34
C LEU A 478 -22.91 -10.22 8.84
N ARG A 479 -23.93 -10.64 9.59
CA ARG A 479 -23.80 -11.02 11.01
C ARG A 479 -22.81 -12.15 11.21
N ALA A 480 -22.90 -13.21 10.39
CA ALA A 480 -21.99 -14.34 10.46
C ALA A 480 -20.54 -13.93 10.11
N ALA A 481 -20.37 -13.08 9.10
CA ALA A 481 -19.06 -12.54 8.72
C ALA A 481 -18.45 -11.64 9.81
N PHE A 482 -19.24 -10.78 10.44
CA PHE A 482 -18.79 -9.92 11.55
C PHE A 482 -18.39 -10.75 12.77
N GLU A 483 -19.14 -11.80 13.11
CA GLU A 483 -18.77 -12.74 14.18
C GLU A 483 -17.40 -13.38 13.94
N LEU A 484 -17.13 -13.76 12.69
CA LEU A 484 -15.88 -14.38 12.29
C LEU A 484 -14.72 -13.37 12.31
N ALA A 485 -14.90 -12.22 11.66
CA ALA A 485 -13.89 -11.16 11.53
C ALA A 485 -13.57 -10.42 12.84
N ALA A 486 -14.44 -10.50 13.84
CA ALA A 486 -14.18 -9.94 15.17
C ALA A 486 -13.08 -10.68 15.96
N ARG A 487 -12.64 -11.86 15.49
CA ARG A 487 -11.72 -12.77 16.18
C ARG A 487 -10.39 -12.90 15.41
N PRO A 488 -9.26 -13.13 16.10
CA PRO A 488 -8.02 -13.45 15.41
C PRO A 488 -8.16 -14.77 14.63
N LEU A 489 -7.77 -14.76 13.36
CA LEU A 489 -7.79 -15.93 12.49
C LEU A 489 -6.39 -16.13 11.87
N PRO A 490 -6.03 -17.36 11.49
CA PRO A 490 -4.88 -17.59 10.63
C PRO A 490 -5.05 -16.88 9.29
N SER A 491 -3.94 -16.44 8.69
CA SER A 491 -3.92 -15.94 7.33
C SER A 491 -4.49 -16.98 6.35
N GLY A 492 -5.47 -16.57 5.55
CA GLY A 492 -5.96 -17.36 4.41
C GLY A 492 -4.87 -17.58 3.37
N GLU A 493 -4.56 -18.83 3.03
CA GLU A 493 -3.55 -19.16 2.00
C GLU A 493 -4.24 -19.39 0.65
N PRO A 494 -3.89 -18.65 -0.41
CA PRO A 494 -4.35 -18.96 -1.76
C PRO A 494 -3.59 -20.18 -2.28
N LEU A 495 -4.30 -21.24 -2.65
CA LEU A 495 -3.72 -22.54 -2.98
C LEU A 495 -3.31 -22.67 -4.45
N ASP A 496 -3.94 -21.89 -5.33
CA ASP A 496 -3.73 -21.90 -6.80
C ASP A 496 -3.08 -20.62 -7.35
N TRP A 497 -2.59 -19.72 -6.49
CA TRP A 497 -1.93 -18.46 -6.89
C TRP A 497 -0.66 -18.60 -7.73
N LEU A 498 -0.02 -19.78 -7.77
CA LEU A 498 1.10 -20.04 -8.68
C LEU A 498 0.65 -20.14 -10.15
N GLU A 499 -0.64 -20.35 -10.38
CA GLU A 499 -1.20 -20.69 -11.71
C GLU A 499 -2.12 -19.59 -12.26
N THR A 500 -2.67 -18.74 -11.40
CA THR A 500 -3.67 -17.72 -11.77
C THR A 500 -3.51 -16.43 -10.99
N THR A 501 -3.85 -15.30 -11.62
CA THR A 501 -3.92 -13.97 -10.97
C THR A 501 -5.16 -13.78 -10.12
N CYS A 502 -6.12 -14.71 -10.21
CA CYS A 502 -7.40 -14.67 -9.51
C CYS A 502 -7.68 -16.02 -8.82
N PRO A 503 -6.97 -16.35 -7.72
CA PRO A 503 -7.05 -17.65 -7.05
C PRO A 503 -8.47 -17.99 -6.60
N SER A 504 -8.95 -19.19 -6.91
CA SER A 504 -10.27 -19.67 -6.50
C SER A 504 -10.23 -20.67 -5.36
N ARG A 505 -9.07 -21.24 -5.03
CA ARG A 505 -8.92 -22.22 -3.96
C ARG A 505 -8.16 -21.60 -2.80
N TRP A 506 -8.73 -21.67 -1.61
CA TRP A 506 -8.18 -21.03 -0.42
C TRP A 506 -8.22 -21.96 0.77
N LEU A 507 -7.16 -21.95 1.58
CA LEU A 507 -7.19 -22.55 2.91
C LEU A 507 -7.61 -21.46 3.91
N LEU A 508 -8.88 -21.46 4.30
CA LEU A 508 -9.46 -20.51 5.25
C LEU A 508 -9.68 -21.22 6.59
N ASN A 509 -9.01 -20.75 7.64
CA ASN A 509 -9.12 -21.31 8.99
C ASN A 509 -8.96 -22.86 9.02
N GLY A 510 -7.99 -23.39 8.26
CA GLY A 510 -7.72 -24.82 8.18
C GLY A 510 -8.67 -25.64 7.30
N LYS A 511 -9.61 -25.00 6.59
CA LYS A 511 -10.52 -25.63 5.64
C LYS A 511 -10.27 -25.13 4.23
N GLU A 512 -10.15 -26.06 3.28
CA GLU A 512 -10.15 -25.70 1.86
C GLU A 512 -11.55 -25.26 1.43
N THR A 513 -11.62 -24.06 0.85
CA THR A 513 -12.81 -23.43 0.30
C THR A 513 -12.54 -23.05 -1.15
N GLU A 514 -13.52 -23.33 -2.01
CA GLU A 514 -13.45 -23.02 -3.43
C GLU A 514 -14.51 -21.99 -3.81
N PHE A 515 -14.12 -21.01 -4.61
CA PHE A 515 -14.97 -19.93 -5.07
C PHE A 515 -15.13 -19.96 -6.59
N ALA A 516 -16.27 -19.47 -7.07
CA ALA A 516 -16.67 -19.51 -8.46
C ALA A 516 -16.79 -18.10 -9.06
N TRP A 517 -15.67 -17.38 -9.11
CA TRP A 517 -15.60 -15.97 -9.51
C TRP A 517 -16.15 -15.65 -10.90
N ASN A 518 -16.07 -16.61 -11.81
CA ASN A 518 -16.31 -16.43 -13.25
C ASN A 518 -17.63 -17.02 -13.75
N ARG A 519 -18.46 -17.62 -12.89
CA ARG A 519 -19.72 -18.27 -13.33
C ARG A 519 -20.79 -17.26 -13.76
N GLU A 520 -20.76 -16.07 -13.19
CA GLU A 520 -21.66 -14.96 -13.48
C GLU A 520 -20.84 -13.68 -13.71
N SER A 521 -19.76 -13.75 -14.52
CA SER A 521 -19.03 -12.53 -14.85
C SER A 521 -20.00 -11.53 -15.44
N VAL A 522 -19.93 -10.27 -14.99
CA VAL A 522 -20.89 -9.25 -15.42
C VAL A 522 -20.83 -9.04 -16.93
N GLU A 523 -19.71 -9.37 -17.57
CA GLU A 523 -19.53 -9.42 -19.03
C GLU A 523 -20.46 -10.43 -19.74
N LEU A 524 -20.88 -11.51 -19.07
CA LEU A 524 -21.90 -12.43 -19.58
C LEU A 524 -23.33 -11.84 -19.45
N ILE A 525 -23.50 -10.79 -18.63
CA ILE A 525 -24.77 -10.15 -18.30
C ILE A 525 -24.91 -8.79 -19.02
N THR A 526 -23.81 -8.09 -19.30
CA THR A 526 -23.78 -6.77 -19.94
C THR A 526 -23.45 -6.90 -21.43
N SER A 527 -24.37 -6.41 -22.27
CA SER A 527 -24.22 -6.41 -23.74
C SER A 527 -23.22 -5.37 -24.27
N ALA A 528 -22.45 -4.73 -23.40
CA ALA A 528 -21.53 -3.67 -23.77
C ALA A 528 -20.14 -4.28 -23.98
N GLY A 529 -19.81 -4.57 -25.25
CA GLY A 529 -18.49 -5.04 -25.69
C GLY A 529 -17.38 -3.99 -25.53
N GLU A 530 -17.30 -3.35 -24.37
CA GLU A 530 -16.22 -2.45 -23.97
C GLU A 530 -15.30 -3.19 -22.99
N ASP A 531 -14.16 -3.67 -23.52
CA ASP A 531 -13.07 -4.15 -22.69
C ASP A 531 -12.73 -3.10 -21.62
N ASN A 532 -12.60 -3.53 -20.36
CA ASN A 532 -12.06 -2.68 -19.29
C ASN A 532 -12.86 -1.40 -18.97
N SER A 533 -14.17 -1.34 -19.28
CA SER A 533 -15.02 -0.18 -18.94
C SER A 533 -15.08 0.16 -17.44
N TRP A 534 -14.74 -0.80 -16.57
CA TRP A 534 -14.69 -0.67 -15.11
C TRP A 534 -13.47 0.10 -14.57
N TRP A 535 -12.53 0.50 -15.44
CA TRP A 535 -11.42 1.39 -15.08
C TRP A 535 -11.76 2.87 -15.14
N LYS A 536 -12.85 3.25 -15.83
CA LYS A 536 -13.24 4.65 -16.06
C LYS A 536 -14.02 5.26 -14.91
#